data_AF-A0A973TET5-F1
#
_entry.id   AF-A0A973TET5-F1
#
_cell.length_a   1.000
_cell.length_b   1.000
_cell.length_c   1.000
_cell.angle_alpha   90.00
_cell.angle_beta   90.00
_cell.angle_gamma   90.00
#
_symmetry.space_group_name_H-M   'P 1'
#
loop_
_entity.id
_entity.type
_entity.pdbx_description
1 polymer ?
#
loop_
_entity_poly.entity_id
_entity_poly.type
_entity_poly.pdbx_seq_one_letter_code
_entity_poly.pdbx_strand_id
1 'polypeptide(L)'
;MRPASLSTTAGHRVLVAALLLACALPAGAQSGRDTQRKLDAAKKELKAVAAERREIEGERGEASRALRAVDEKLGRSSRALHDTESQLKQQQGQVADLQRRRGALRVTLTAQRQELARLLRAAYTVDNAAPLKLMLAQDSVADANRLLGYHRYLQRDRATRIAALTAQLQGLATLEEQLAVQQRQLDATRARQRNEIGQLAHDREVHAHSVATLDARYRDRAGREQVLGRDVKGLEQVLAELRAAAARAEAERRAAA
;
A
#
# COMPACT_ATOMS: atom_id res chain seq x y z
N MET A 1 38.31 27.13 55.46
CA MET A 1 37.36 27.25 56.59
C MET A 1 36.82 25.86 56.93
N ARG A 2 37.45 25.20 57.93
CA ARG A 2 36.77 24.40 58.97
C ARG A 2 36.22 25.40 60.02
N PRO A 3 35.41 25.05 61.05
CA PRO A 3 35.17 23.74 61.70
C PRO A 3 33.63 23.50 61.92
N ALA A 4 33.06 22.59 62.71
CA ALA A 4 33.45 21.70 63.81
C ALA A 4 32.30 20.64 63.96
N SER A 5 32.55 19.33 64.12
CA SER A 5 32.76 18.59 65.41
C SER A 5 31.42 18.29 66.14
N LEU A 6 31.06 17.09 66.65
CA LEU A 6 31.77 16.14 67.52
C LEU A 6 30.96 14.81 67.71
N SER A 7 31.69 13.69 67.76
CA SER A 7 31.58 12.47 68.61
C SER A 7 30.22 11.86 69.00
N THR A 8 30.05 10.52 69.02
CA THR A 8 30.48 9.66 70.16
C THR A 8 30.65 8.17 69.77
N THR A 9 31.63 7.52 70.41
CA THR A 9 32.11 6.14 70.25
C THR A 9 31.67 5.20 71.40
N ALA A 10 31.71 3.89 71.12
CA ALA A 10 32.18 2.78 71.97
C ALA A 10 31.20 1.89 72.78
N GLY A 11 31.47 0.57 72.70
CA GLY A 11 31.05 -0.52 73.58
C GLY A 11 29.82 -1.29 73.06
N HIS A 12 29.85 -2.56 72.66
CA HIS A 12 30.49 -3.70 73.32
C HIS A 12 30.72 -4.83 72.30
N ARG A 13 31.97 -5.20 72.08
CA ARG A 13 32.35 -6.58 71.73
C ARG A 13 32.57 -7.31 73.05
N VAL A 14 32.38 -8.64 73.03
CA VAL A 14 32.50 -9.62 74.15
C VAL A 14 31.15 -10.04 74.74
N LEU A 15 30.51 -10.99 74.07
CA LEU A 15 29.84 -12.14 74.70
C LEU A 15 29.75 -13.27 73.66
N VAL A 16 30.91 -13.84 73.34
CA VAL A 16 31.03 -15.15 72.69
C VAL A 16 31.03 -16.20 73.80
N ALA A 17 30.39 -17.34 73.52
CA ALA A 17 30.47 -18.61 74.24
C ALA A 17 29.67 -18.73 75.56
N ALA A 18 28.41 -19.15 75.46
CA ALA A 18 27.81 -20.18 76.32
C ALA A 18 26.35 -20.48 75.92
N LEU A 19 26.12 -21.23 74.82
CA LEU A 19 25.09 -22.27 74.77
C LEU A 19 25.23 -23.15 73.50
N LEU A 20 26.41 -23.75 73.37
CA LEU A 20 26.61 -24.98 72.60
C LEU A 20 26.28 -26.14 73.55
N LEU A 21 25.01 -26.50 73.71
CA LEU A 21 24.58 -27.87 74.03
C LEU A 21 23.05 -27.98 74.02
N ALA A 22 22.54 -29.02 73.37
CA ALA A 22 21.15 -29.47 73.35
C ALA A 22 20.18 -28.81 72.34
N CYS A 23 20.39 -29.08 71.04
CA CYS A 23 19.33 -29.62 70.18
C CYS A 23 19.93 -30.25 68.93
N ALA A 24 20.21 -31.54 69.00
CA ALA A 24 20.35 -32.39 67.83
C ALA A 24 18.96 -32.58 67.21
N LEU A 25 18.62 -31.75 66.22
CA LEU A 25 17.44 -31.91 65.36
C LEU A 25 17.88 -31.78 63.90
N PRO A 26 17.25 -32.50 62.95
CA PRO A 26 17.74 -32.64 61.58
C PRO A 26 17.35 -31.41 60.76
N ALA A 27 18.11 -30.32 60.88
CA ALA A 27 17.88 -29.09 60.10
C ALA A 27 18.08 -29.26 58.57
N GLY A 28 18.70 -30.36 58.13
CA GLY A 28 18.89 -30.66 56.70
C GLY A 28 17.64 -31.18 55.97
N ALA A 29 16.65 -31.74 56.68
CA ALA A 29 15.46 -32.33 56.04
C ALA A 29 14.41 -31.27 55.63
N GLN A 30 14.39 -30.13 56.32
CA GLN A 30 13.41 -29.07 56.12
C GLN A 30 13.78 -28.18 54.92
N SER A 31 15.08 -27.88 54.75
CA SER A 31 15.60 -27.10 53.62
C SER A 31 15.48 -27.82 52.27
N GLY A 32 15.59 -29.15 52.24
CA GLY A 32 15.41 -29.96 51.02
C GLY A 32 13.97 -29.95 50.48
N ARG A 33 12.97 -30.08 51.37
CA ARG A 33 11.55 -30.04 50.97
C ARG A 33 11.14 -28.68 50.43
N ASP A 34 11.63 -27.60 51.04
CA ASP A 34 11.32 -26.23 50.59
C ASP A 34 11.97 -25.93 49.23
N THR A 35 13.19 -26.40 49.01
CA THR A 35 13.86 -26.28 47.70
C THR A 35 13.14 -27.09 46.63
N GLN A 36 12.62 -28.28 46.95
CA GLN A 36 11.81 -29.09 46.03
C GLN A 36 10.52 -28.37 45.64
N ARG A 37 9.81 -27.76 46.60
CA ARG A 37 8.58 -26.99 46.33
C ARG A 37 8.84 -25.79 45.41
N LYS A 38 9.94 -25.07 45.63
CA LYS A 38 10.37 -23.96 44.76
C LYS A 38 10.69 -24.45 43.35
N LEU A 39 11.36 -25.60 43.22
CA LEU A 39 11.65 -26.22 41.92
C LEU A 39 10.36 -26.59 41.18
N ASP A 40 9.40 -27.22 41.85
CA ASP A 40 8.14 -27.61 41.23
C ASP A 40 7.31 -26.41 40.79
N ALA A 41 7.31 -25.33 41.60
CA ALA A 41 6.68 -24.06 41.23
C ALA A 41 7.35 -23.42 40.00
N ALA A 42 8.68 -23.30 40.00
CA ALA A 42 9.43 -22.75 38.87
C ALA A 42 9.25 -23.58 37.58
N LYS A 43 9.18 -24.92 37.69
CA LYS A 43 8.88 -25.80 36.55
C LYS A 43 7.47 -25.59 35.98
N LYS A 44 6.47 -25.37 36.85
CA LYS A 44 5.10 -25.06 36.41
C LYS A 44 5.04 -23.71 35.72
N GLU A 45 5.69 -22.70 36.27
CA GLU A 45 5.77 -21.36 35.69
C GLU A 45 6.49 -21.39 34.33
N LEU A 46 7.62 -22.09 34.24
CA LEU A 46 8.35 -22.28 32.99
C LEU A 46 7.47 -22.91 31.89
N LYS A 47 6.70 -23.95 32.24
CA LYS A 47 5.75 -24.57 31.30
C LYS A 47 4.66 -23.60 30.84
N ALA A 48 4.11 -22.79 31.76
CA ALA A 48 3.11 -21.79 31.44
C ALA A 48 3.65 -20.71 30.50
N VAL A 49 4.83 -20.15 30.80
CA VAL A 49 5.50 -19.14 29.96
C VAL A 49 5.86 -19.72 28.58
N ALA A 50 6.33 -20.97 28.52
CA ALA A 50 6.63 -21.63 27.25
C ALA A 50 5.36 -21.87 26.40
N ALA A 51 4.23 -22.16 27.02
CA ALA A 51 2.95 -22.30 26.33
C ALA A 51 2.47 -20.94 25.80
N GLU A 52 2.49 -19.89 26.62
CA GLU A 52 2.11 -18.52 26.20
C GLU A 52 3.01 -18.02 25.06
N ARG A 53 4.33 -18.30 25.12
CA ARG A 53 5.24 -17.94 24.03
C ARG A 53 4.87 -18.61 22.71
N ARG A 54 4.47 -19.89 22.75
CA ARG A 54 4.06 -20.62 21.53
C ARG A 54 2.75 -20.07 20.96
N GLU A 55 1.82 -19.67 21.81
CA GLU A 55 0.58 -19.01 21.39
C GLU A 55 0.88 -17.67 20.71
N ILE A 56 1.69 -16.81 21.34
CA ILE A 56 2.11 -15.53 20.76
C ILE A 56 2.86 -15.72 19.43
N GLU A 57 3.69 -16.76 19.30
CA GLU A 57 4.37 -17.08 18.03
C GLU A 57 3.36 -17.41 16.92
N GLY A 58 2.29 -18.13 17.25
CA GLY A 58 1.18 -18.40 16.34
C GLY A 58 0.47 -17.13 15.89
N GLU A 59 0.06 -16.29 16.84
CA GLU A 59 -0.59 -14.99 16.60
C GLU A 59 0.30 -14.08 15.75
N ARG A 60 1.60 -14.01 16.05
CA ARG A 60 2.59 -13.24 15.30
C ARG A 60 2.71 -13.72 13.86
N GLY A 61 2.71 -15.04 13.66
CA GLY A 61 2.72 -15.65 12.33
C GLY A 61 1.48 -15.26 11.52
N GLU A 62 0.30 -15.27 12.14
CA GLU A 62 -0.95 -14.83 11.52
C GLU A 62 -0.95 -13.34 11.18
N ALA A 63 -0.56 -12.49 12.13
CA ALA A 63 -0.46 -11.05 11.94
C ALA A 63 0.53 -10.69 10.82
N SER A 64 1.67 -11.39 10.74
CA SER A 64 2.65 -11.18 9.67
C SER A 64 2.10 -11.59 8.30
N ARG A 65 1.33 -12.69 8.21
CA ARG A 65 0.65 -13.09 6.97
C ARG A 65 -0.40 -12.07 6.56
N ALA A 66 -1.18 -11.56 7.51
CA ALA A 66 -2.19 -10.52 7.25
C ALA A 66 -1.54 -9.23 6.73
N LEU A 67 -0.44 -8.78 7.35
CA LEU A 67 0.33 -7.62 6.89
C LEU A 67 0.82 -7.80 5.45
N ARG A 68 1.42 -8.95 5.13
CA ARG A 68 1.88 -9.26 3.76
C ARG A 68 0.73 -9.25 2.75
N ALA A 69 -0.43 -9.79 3.11
CA ALA A 69 -1.60 -9.79 2.23
C ALA A 69 -2.09 -8.36 1.93
N VAL A 70 -2.02 -7.45 2.91
CA VAL A 70 -2.33 -6.03 2.70
C VAL A 70 -1.27 -5.34 1.84
N ASP A 71 0.02 -5.58 2.10
CA ASP A 71 1.12 -5.04 1.28
C ASP A 71 1.01 -5.49 -0.20
N GLU A 72 0.66 -6.75 -0.45
CA GLU A 72 0.44 -7.28 -1.80
C GLU A 72 -0.77 -6.64 -2.49
N LYS A 73 -1.87 -6.44 -1.75
CA LYS A 73 -3.04 -5.71 -2.26
C LYS A 73 -2.67 -4.27 -2.59
N LEU A 74 -1.98 -3.57 -1.69
CA LEU A 74 -1.52 -2.20 -1.89
C LEU A 74 -0.65 -2.09 -3.14
N GLY A 75 0.29 -3.01 -3.34
CA GLY A 75 1.13 -3.07 -4.53
C GLY A 75 0.33 -3.29 -5.82
N ARG A 76 -0.70 -4.15 -5.79
CA ARG A 76 -1.61 -4.36 -6.93
C ARG A 76 -2.45 -3.12 -7.23
N SER A 77 -3.07 -2.51 -6.21
CA SER A 77 -3.93 -1.33 -6.39
C SER A 77 -3.12 -0.10 -6.81
N SER A 78 -1.87 0.03 -6.36
CA SER A 78 -0.94 1.07 -6.83
C SER A 78 -0.56 0.91 -8.30
N ARG A 79 -0.27 -0.32 -8.77
CA ARG A 79 -0.03 -0.58 -10.20
C ARG A 79 -1.27 -0.29 -11.04
N ALA A 80 -2.44 -0.74 -10.58
CA ALA A 80 -3.69 -0.47 -11.27
C ALA A 80 -4.00 1.04 -11.35
N LEU A 81 -3.68 1.82 -10.31
CA LEU A 81 -3.79 3.28 -10.34
C LEU A 81 -2.86 3.90 -11.39
N HIS A 82 -1.61 3.44 -11.44
CA HIS A 82 -0.63 3.92 -12.42
C HIS A 82 -1.09 3.65 -13.86
N ASP A 83 -1.63 2.45 -14.12
CA ASP A 83 -2.17 2.09 -15.43
C ASP A 83 -3.35 3.00 -15.82
N THR A 84 -4.29 3.25 -14.89
CA THR A 84 -5.41 4.19 -15.10
C THR A 84 -4.91 5.61 -15.40
N GLU A 85 -3.91 6.10 -14.66
CA GLU A 85 -3.34 7.43 -14.88
C GLU A 85 -2.62 7.54 -16.23
N SER A 86 -1.94 6.48 -16.67
CA SER A 86 -1.34 6.39 -18.00
C SER A 86 -2.40 6.43 -19.11
N GLN A 87 -3.49 5.67 -18.95
CA GLN A 87 -4.63 5.68 -19.88
C GLN A 87 -5.28 7.07 -19.98
N LEU A 88 -5.48 7.74 -18.84
CA LEU A 88 -5.99 9.12 -18.81
C LEU A 88 -5.08 10.08 -19.58
N LYS A 89 -3.75 9.98 -19.40
CA LYS A 89 -2.78 10.81 -20.12
C LYS A 89 -2.80 10.56 -21.63
N GLN A 90 -2.87 9.29 -22.04
CA GLN A 90 -3.01 8.93 -23.46
C GLN A 90 -4.28 9.51 -24.05
N GLN A 91 -5.39 9.42 -23.33
CA GLN A 91 -6.68 9.95 -23.76
C GLN A 91 -6.68 11.48 -23.89
N GLN A 92 -6.04 12.19 -22.97
CA GLN A 92 -5.85 13.64 -23.07
C GLN A 92 -5.07 14.02 -24.35
N GLY A 93 -4.06 13.23 -24.71
CA GLY A 93 -3.34 13.39 -25.98
C GLY A 93 -4.26 13.21 -27.20
N GLN A 94 -5.09 12.16 -27.20
CA GLN A 94 -6.06 11.91 -28.28
C GLN A 94 -7.07 13.06 -28.40
N VAL A 95 -7.58 13.60 -27.29
CA VAL A 95 -8.49 14.74 -27.30
C VAL A 95 -7.82 15.98 -27.91
N ALA A 96 -6.57 16.26 -27.55
CA ALA A 96 -5.82 17.37 -28.14
C ALA A 96 -5.61 17.19 -29.66
N ASP A 97 -5.30 15.98 -30.10
CA ASP A 97 -5.17 15.65 -31.53
C ASP A 97 -6.48 15.85 -32.30
N LEU A 98 -7.60 15.39 -31.74
CA LEU A 98 -8.92 15.58 -32.34
C LEU A 98 -9.29 17.05 -32.44
N GLN A 99 -9.02 17.84 -31.40
CA GLN A 99 -9.26 19.28 -31.42
C GLN A 99 -8.45 19.98 -32.52
N ARG A 100 -7.18 19.60 -32.70
CA ARG A 100 -6.34 20.12 -33.80
C ARG A 100 -6.91 19.76 -35.18
N ARG A 101 -7.26 18.48 -35.39
CA ARG A 101 -7.88 18.00 -36.65
C ARG A 101 -9.19 18.73 -36.95
N ARG A 102 -10.05 18.89 -35.95
CA ARG A 102 -11.31 19.62 -36.04
C ARG A 102 -11.09 21.07 -36.44
N GLY A 103 -10.09 21.74 -35.85
CA GLY A 103 -9.69 23.11 -36.22
C GLY A 103 -9.29 23.21 -37.69
N ALA A 104 -8.39 22.35 -38.16
CA ALA A 104 -7.92 22.33 -39.55
C ALA A 104 -9.06 22.07 -40.56
N LEU A 105 -9.95 21.13 -40.25
CA LEU A 105 -11.11 20.84 -41.09
C LEU A 105 -12.10 22.01 -41.13
N ARG A 106 -12.32 22.71 -40.01
CA ARG A 106 -13.19 23.90 -39.97
C ARG A 106 -12.64 25.05 -40.82
N VAL A 107 -11.34 25.30 -40.77
CA VAL A 107 -10.68 26.30 -41.63
C VAL A 107 -10.87 25.94 -43.10
N THR A 108 -10.60 24.68 -43.46
CA THR A 108 -10.76 24.17 -44.83
C THR A 108 -12.21 24.29 -45.31
N LEU A 109 -13.18 23.89 -44.49
CA LEU A 109 -14.61 23.98 -44.79
C LEU A 109 -15.04 25.44 -45.01
N THR A 110 -14.54 26.36 -44.19
CA THR A 110 -14.87 27.78 -44.29
C THR A 110 -14.34 28.38 -45.59
N ALA A 111 -13.09 28.06 -45.96
CA ALA A 111 -12.50 28.47 -47.24
C ALA A 111 -13.28 27.93 -48.45
N GLN A 112 -13.66 26.64 -48.43
CA GLN A 112 -14.46 26.01 -49.49
C GLN A 112 -15.85 26.68 -49.64
N ARG A 113 -16.51 26.99 -48.52
CA ARG A 113 -17.81 27.69 -48.52
C ARG A 113 -17.72 29.12 -49.03
N GLN A 114 -16.70 29.87 -48.62
CA GLN A 114 -16.48 31.24 -49.09
C GLN A 114 -16.22 31.28 -50.60
N GLU A 115 -15.39 30.37 -51.10
CA GLU A 115 -15.10 30.28 -52.53
C GLU A 115 -16.33 29.89 -53.34
N LEU A 116 -17.11 28.92 -52.87
CA LEU A 116 -18.40 28.57 -53.49
C LEU A 116 -19.36 29.77 -53.50
N ALA A 117 -19.48 30.51 -52.40
CA ALA A 117 -20.32 31.69 -52.33
C ALA A 117 -19.86 32.83 -53.25
N ARG A 118 -18.55 32.97 -53.49
CA ARG A 118 -17.99 33.93 -54.44
C ARG A 118 -18.34 33.54 -55.87
N LEU A 119 -18.20 32.27 -56.22
CA LEU A 119 -18.55 31.74 -57.55
C LEU A 119 -20.05 31.83 -57.84
N LEU A 120 -20.90 31.52 -56.86
CA LEU A 120 -22.36 31.66 -57.00
C LEU A 120 -22.78 33.12 -57.21
N ARG A 121 -22.18 34.06 -56.46
CA ARG A 121 -22.41 35.49 -56.68
C ARG A 121 -21.96 35.94 -58.06
N ALA A 122 -20.76 35.55 -58.49
CA ALA A 122 -20.25 35.87 -59.82
C ALA A 122 -21.18 35.34 -60.93
N ALA A 123 -21.64 34.09 -60.81
CA ALA A 123 -22.58 33.49 -61.77
C ALA A 123 -23.93 34.21 -61.81
N TYR A 124 -24.41 34.75 -60.68
CA TYR A 124 -25.66 35.50 -60.61
C TYR A 124 -25.53 36.95 -61.10
N THR A 125 -24.35 37.55 -60.98
CA THR A 125 -24.05 38.91 -61.48
C THR A 125 -23.76 38.94 -62.98
N VAL A 126 -23.34 37.82 -63.57
CA VAL A 126 -23.27 37.67 -65.02
C VAL A 126 -24.72 37.56 -65.51
N ASP A 127 -25.19 38.64 -66.14
CA ASP A 127 -26.55 38.86 -66.62
C ASP A 127 -27.23 37.59 -67.16
N ASN A 128 -28.47 37.31 -66.73
CA ASN A 128 -29.24 36.12 -67.14
C ASN A 128 -29.41 36.01 -68.68
N ALA A 129 -29.13 37.09 -69.42
CA ALA A 129 -29.14 37.15 -70.88
C ALA A 129 -27.79 36.79 -71.55
N ALA A 130 -26.69 36.62 -70.81
CA ALA A 130 -25.37 36.29 -71.36
C ALA A 130 -25.33 34.95 -72.12
N PRO A 131 -25.99 33.86 -71.66
CA PRO A 131 -26.09 32.62 -72.43
C PRO A 131 -26.88 32.80 -73.73
N LEU A 132 -27.98 33.57 -73.70
CA LEU A 132 -28.80 33.87 -74.88
C LEU A 132 -28.05 34.73 -75.91
N LYS A 133 -27.25 35.71 -75.46
CA LYS A 133 -26.35 36.50 -76.32
C LYS A 133 -25.26 35.65 -76.97
N LEU A 134 -24.71 34.66 -76.28
CA LEU A 134 -23.73 33.72 -76.85
C LEU A 134 -24.35 32.72 -77.84
N MET A 135 -25.59 32.26 -77.59
CA MET A 135 -26.31 31.39 -78.53
C MET A 135 -26.66 32.10 -79.85
N LEU A 136 -26.80 33.43 -79.83
CA LEU A 136 -26.99 34.26 -81.02
C LEU A 136 -25.68 34.48 -81.81
N ALA A 137 -24.52 34.23 -81.20
CA ALA A 137 -23.20 34.22 -81.87
C ALA A 137 -22.85 32.79 -82.30
N GLN A 138 -23.39 32.37 -83.44
CA GLN A 138 -23.40 30.97 -83.93
C GLN A 138 -22.02 30.28 -84.00
N ASP A 139 -20.91 31.01 -84.11
CA ASP A 139 -19.55 30.44 -84.17
C ASP A 139 -18.96 29.98 -82.82
N SER A 140 -19.61 30.23 -81.67
CA SER A 140 -19.03 29.98 -80.33
C SER A 140 -19.84 29.02 -79.43
N VAL A 141 -20.97 28.50 -79.92
CA VAL A 141 -21.96 27.77 -79.11
C VAL A 141 -21.42 26.45 -78.54
N ALA A 142 -20.58 25.74 -79.30
CA ALA A 142 -19.97 24.49 -78.85
C ALA A 142 -18.99 24.70 -77.67
N ASP A 143 -18.21 25.78 -77.71
CA ASP A 143 -17.22 26.10 -76.67
C ASP A 143 -17.87 26.67 -75.41
N ALA A 144 -18.95 27.45 -75.57
CA ALA A 144 -19.79 27.90 -74.47
C ALA A 144 -20.41 26.73 -73.70
N ASN A 145 -20.95 25.73 -74.41
CA ASN A 145 -21.53 24.53 -73.79
C ASN A 145 -20.47 23.70 -73.05
N ARG A 146 -19.26 23.55 -73.62
CA ARG A 146 -18.13 22.89 -72.94
C ARG A 146 -17.75 23.62 -71.64
N LEU A 147 -17.65 24.94 -71.68
CA LEU A 147 -17.31 25.76 -70.51
C LEU A 147 -18.38 25.64 -69.40
N LEU A 148 -19.67 25.72 -69.76
CA LEU A 148 -20.79 25.51 -68.82
C LEU A 148 -20.78 24.10 -68.21
N GLY A 149 -20.43 23.08 -69.01
CA GLY A 149 -20.23 21.71 -68.53
C GLY A 149 -19.12 21.61 -67.49
N TYR A 150 -17.95 22.20 -67.76
CA TYR A 150 -16.83 22.24 -66.82
C TYR A 150 -17.18 22.99 -65.53
N HIS A 151 -17.90 24.11 -65.62
CA HIS A 151 -18.39 24.81 -64.43
C HIS A 151 -19.31 23.92 -63.60
N ARG A 152 -20.29 23.25 -64.21
CA ARG A 152 -21.22 22.37 -63.50
C ARG A 152 -20.49 21.22 -62.79
N TYR A 153 -19.51 20.62 -63.46
CA TYR A 153 -18.70 19.55 -62.86
C TYR A 153 -17.88 20.06 -61.66
N LEU A 154 -17.21 21.20 -61.80
CA LEU A 154 -16.42 21.80 -60.71
C LEU A 154 -17.29 22.18 -59.50
N GLN A 155 -18.50 22.71 -59.73
CA GLN A 155 -19.43 23.02 -58.63
C GLN A 155 -19.92 21.75 -57.92
N ARG A 156 -20.17 20.68 -58.67
CA ARG A 156 -20.57 19.39 -58.10
C ARG A 156 -19.44 18.78 -57.25
N ASP A 157 -18.21 18.79 -57.73
CA ASP A 157 -17.04 18.35 -56.96
C ASP A 157 -16.89 19.14 -55.65
N ARG A 158 -17.02 20.46 -55.69
CA ARG A 158 -16.98 21.32 -54.48
C ARG A 158 -18.09 20.99 -53.49
N ALA A 159 -19.33 20.80 -53.95
CA ALA A 159 -20.44 20.40 -53.09
C ALA A 159 -20.17 19.04 -52.42
N THR A 160 -19.64 18.07 -53.18
CA THR A 160 -19.21 16.77 -52.64
C THR A 160 -18.10 16.92 -51.59
N ARG A 161 -17.10 17.77 -51.82
CA ARG A 161 -16.03 18.04 -50.83
C ARG A 161 -16.58 18.68 -49.55
N ILE A 162 -17.49 19.64 -49.66
CA ILE A 162 -18.15 20.26 -48.49
C ILE A 162 -18.94 19.22 -47.70
N ALA A 163 -19.70 18.35 -48.39
CA ALA A 163 -20.44 17.27 -47.74
C ALA A 163 -19.49 16.30 -47.01
N ALA A 164 -18.39 15.90 -47.65
CA ALA A 164 -17.38 15.02 -47.05
C ALA A 164 -16.72 15.66 -45.80
N LEU A 165 -16.31 16.93 -45.87
CA LEU A 165 -15.77 17.67 -44.72
C LEU A 165 -16.78 17.80 -43.58
N THR A 166 -18.05 18.02 -43.91
CA THR A 166 -19.13 18.11 -42.91
C THR A 166 -19.34 16.77 -42.21
N ALA A 167 -19.36 15.67 -42.97
CA ALA A 167 -19.45 14.32 -42.42
C ALA A 167 -18.24 13.96 -41.54
N GLN A 168 -17.03 14.33 -41.95
CA GLN A 168 -15.82 14.16 -41.13
C GLN A 168 -15.90 14.93 -39.81
N LEU A 169 -16.39 16.17 -39.82
CA LEU A 169 -16.58 16.97 -38.60
C LEU A 169 -17.63 16.36 -37.66
N GLN A 170 -18.71 15.79 -38.20
CA GLN A 170 -19.70 15.07 -37.41
C GLN A 170 -19.08 13.81 -36.78
N GLY A 171 -18.30 13.04 -37.53
CA GLY A 171 -17.57 11.87 -37.02
C GLY A 171 -16.55 12.22 -35.93
N LEU A 172 -15.88 13.38 -36.03
CA LEU A 172 -15.00 13.84 -34.95
C LEU A 172 -15.79 14.24 -33.70
N ALA A 173 -16.95 14.86 -33.84
CA ALA A 173 -17.78 15.27 -32.71
C ALA A 173 -18.32 14.05 -31.93
N THR A 174 -18.76 13.00 -32.63
CA THR A 174 -19.19 11.75 -31.98
C THR A 174 -18.04 11.06 -31.25
N LEU A 175 -16.84 11.06 -31.83
CA LEU A 175 -15.64 10.52 -31.18
C LEU A 175 -15.24 11.34 -29.94
N GLU A 176 -15.35 12.66 -29.99
CA GLU A 176 -15.11 13.53 -28.82
C GLU A 176 -16.07 13.21 -27.66
N GLU A 177 -17.37 12.97 -27.95
CA GLU A 177 -18.34 12.54 -26.94
C GLU A 177 -17.98 11.18 -26.33
N GLN A 178 -17.60 10.21 -27.17
CA GLN A 178 -17.19 8.88 -26.70
C GLN A 178 -15.97 8.96 -25.77
N LEU A 179 -14.97 9.76 -26.14
CA LEU A 179 -13.80 9.98 -25.30
C LEU A 179 -14.17 10.70 -24.00
N ALA A 180 -15.07 11.67 -24.03
CA ALA A 180 -15.53 12.35 -22.82
C ALA A 180 -16.29 11.41 -21.85
N VAL A 181 -17.03 10.43 -22.36
CA VAL A 181 -17.65 9.37 -21.54
C VAL A 181 -16.59 8.46 -20.93
N GLN A 182 -15.65 7.96 -21.74
CA GLN A 182 -14.56 7.11 -21.28
C GLN A 182 -13.68 7.82 -20.23
N GLN A 183 -13.37 9.11 -20.43
CA GLN A 183 -12.58 9.89 -19.49
C GLN A 183 -13.27 9.98 -18.13
N ARG A 184 -14.59 10.22 -18.09
CA ARG A 184 -15.37 10.22 -16.84
C ARG A 184 -15.34 8.86 -16.14
N GLN A 185 -15.38 7.77 -16.90
CA GLN A 185 -15.27 6.40 -16.34
C GLN A 185 -13.88 6.16 -15.73
N LEU A 186 -12.81 6.58 -16.42
CA LEU A 186 -11.45 6.47 -15.92
C LEU A 186 -11.22 7.35 -14.70
N ASP A 187 -11.74 8.58 -14.67
CA ASP A 187 -11.68 9.47 -13.51
C ASP A 187 -12.40 8.88 -12.29
N ALA A 188 -13.58 8.30 -12.49
CA ALA A 188 -14.31 7.59 -11.43
C ALA A 188 -13.52 6.37 -10.92
N THR A 189 -12.87 5.64 -11.83
CA THR A 189 -12.04 4.47 -11.49
C THR A 189 -10.82 4.89 -10.69
N ARG A 190 -10.13 5.96 -11.12
CA ARG A 190 -9.00 6.56 -10.41
C ARG A 190 -9.38 6.99 -9.00
N ALA A 191 -10.54 7.63 -8.82
CA ALA A 191 -11.03 8.04 -7.50
C ALA A 191 -11.26 6.83 -6.58
N ARG A 192 -11.90 5.76 -7.08
CA ARG A 192 -12.09 4.51 -6.32
C ARG A 192 -10.76 3.88 -5.93
N GLN A 193 -9.82 3.76 -6.86
CA GLN A 193 -8.49 3.19 -6.61
C GLN A 193 -7.72 4.00 -5.55
N ARG A 194 -7.79 5.34 -5.58
CA ARG A 194 -7.16 6.19 -4.55
C ARG A 194 -7.78 5.99 -3.17
N ASN A 195 -9.11 5.88 -3.10
CA ASN A 195 -9.79 5.59 -1.83
C ASN A 195 -9.41 4.21 -1.28
N GLU A 196 -9.35 3.20 -2.15
CA GLU A 196 -8.92 1.84 -1.79
C GLU A 196 -7.47 1.82 -1.28
N ILE A 197 -6.55 2.52 -1.96
CA ILE A 197 -5.16 2.67 -1.50
C ILE A 197 -5.11 3.34 -0.13
N GLY A 198 -5.93 4.38 0.12
CA GLY A 198 -6.02 5.04 1.42
C GLY A 198 -6.48 4.09 2.53
N GLN A 199 -7.50 3.26 2.25
CA GLN A 199 -7.98 2.23 3.20
C GLN A 199 -6.91 1.17 3.46
N LEU A 200 -6.28 0.64 2.41
CA LEU A 200 -5.22 -0.35 2.52
C LEU A 200 -3.99 0.18 3.27
N ALA A 201 -3.65 1.47 3.10
CA ALA A 201 -2.57 2.10 3.85
C ALA A 201 -2.89 2.17 5.35
N HIS A 202 -4.13 2.49 5.71
CA HIS A 202 -4.57 2.46 7.10
C HIS A 202 -4.55 1.04 7.68
N ASP A 203 -5.09 0.06 6.96
CA ASP A 203 -5.06 -1.35 7.37
C ASP A 203 -3.64 -1.85 7.59
N ARG A 204 -2.70 -1.44 6.71
CA ARG A 204 -1.28 -1.76 6.82
C ARG A 204 -0.69 -1.22 8.13
N GLU A 205 -1.02 0.00 8.53
CA GLU A 205 -0.55 0.58 9.79
C GLU A 205 -1.09 -0.19 10.99
N VAL A 206 -2.38 -0.56 10.98
CA VAL A 206 -3.02 -1.36 12.04
C VAL A 206 -2.32 -2.72 12.16
N HIS A 207 -2.10 -3.42 11.05
CA HIS A 207 -1.42 -4.71 11.06
C HIS A 207 0.05 -4.60 11.46
N ALA A 208 0.78 -3.57 11.01
CA ALA A 208 2.16 -3.34 11.41
C ALA A 208 2.29 -3.08 12.92
N HIS A 209 1.35 -2.33 13.50
CA HIS A 209 1.30 -2.11 14.95
C HIS A 209 1.00 -3.40 15.73
N SER A 210 0.08 -4.24 15.23
CA SER A 210 -0.22 -5.55 15.82
C SER A 210 1.01 -6.46 15.82
N VAL A 211 1.71 -6.56 14.67
CA VAL A 211 2.95 -7.33 14.55
C VAL A 211 4.01 -6.81 15.53
N ALA A 212 4.22 -5.50 15.62
CA ALA A 212 5.19 -4.91 16.55
C ALA A 212 4.87 -5.21 18.02
N THR A 213 3.57 -5.17 18.38
CA THR A 213 3.09 -5.49 19.74
C THR A 213 3.33 -6.96 20.08
N LEU A 214 3.00 -7.87 19.15
CA LEU A 214 3.23 -9.31 19.32
C LEU A 214 4.72 -9.65 19.39
N ASP A 215 5.55 -9.00 18.56
CA ASP A 215 7.01 -9.12 18.60
C ASP A 215 7.57 -8.68 19.97
N ALA A 216 7.08 -7.58 20.54
CA ALA A 216 7.51 -7.11 21.86
C ALA A 216 7.12 -8.10 22.97
N ARG A 217 5.86 -8.58 22.96
CA ARG A 217 5.38 -9.61 23.92
C ARG A 217 6.18 -10.90 23.78
N TYR A 218 6.46 -11.33 22.56
CA TYR A 218 7.25 -12.52 22.30
C TYR A 218 8.65 -12.41 22.92
N ARG A 219 9.34 -11.28 22.70
CA ARG A 219 10.69 -11.05 23.25
C ARG A 219 10.69 -11.03 24.79
N ASP A 220 9.69 -10.41 25.40
CA ASP A 220 9.52 -10.42 26.87
C ASP A 220 9.31 -11.86 27.40
N ARG A 221 8.39 -12.63 26.81
CA ARG A 221 8.15 -14.03 27.22
C ARG A 221 9.36 -14.92 26.98
N ALA A 222 10.05 -14.77 25.85
CA ALA A 222 11.28 -15.50 25.55
C ALA A 222 12.40 -15.18 26.57
N GLY A 223 12.53 -13.91 26.97
CA GLY A 223 13.45 -13.49 28.02
C GLY A 223 13.12 -14.11 29.38
N ARG A 224 11.85 -14.09 29.78
CA ARG A 224 11.38 -14.70 31.04
C ARG A 224 11.58 -16.23 31.05
N GLU A 225 11.26 -16.91 29.96
CA GLU A 225 11.49 -18.35 29.81
C GLU A 225 12.98 -18.69 29.99
N GLN A 226 13.88 -17.86 29.42
CA GLN A 226 15.31 -18.06 29.56
C GLN A 226 15.79 -17.89 31.02
N VAL A 227 15.30 -16.89 31.73
CA VAL A 227 15.63 -16.66 33.15
C VAL A 227 15.11 -17.81 34.01
N LEU A 228 13.82 -18.14 33.91
CA LEU A 228 13.21 -19.27 34.63
C LEU A 228 13.92 -20.59 34.32
N GLY A 229 14.35 -20.80 33.08
CA GLY A 229 15.10 -21.98 32.68
C GLY A 229 16.48 -22.08 33.34
N ARG A 230 17.15 -20.95 33.62
CA ARG A 230 18.39 -20.91 34.40
C ARG A 230 18.11 -21.17 35.89
N ASP A 231 17.06 -20.58 36.44
CA ASP A 231 16.68 -20.74 37.85
C ASP A 231 16.29 -22.19 38.16
N VAL A 232 15.52 -22.85 37.28
CA VAL A 232 15.19 -24.27 37.41
C VAL A 232 16.46 -25.13 37.43
N LYS A 233 17.41 -24.88 36.52
CA LYS A 233 18.68 -25.61 36.49
C LYS A 233 19.50 -25.39 37.77
N GLY A 234 19.54 -24.15 38.28
CA GLY A 234 20.23 -23.83 39.53
C GLY A 234 19.59 -24.53 40.74
N LEU A 235 18.25 -24.51 40.84
CA LEU A 235 17.53 -25.21 41.91
C LEU A 235 17.73 -26.73 41.84
N GLU A 236 17.81 -27.32 40.64
CA GLU A 236 18.14 -28.75 40.47
C GLU A 236 19.53 -29.09 40.99
N GLN A 237 20.52 -28.23 40.73
CA GLN A 237 21.90 -28.40 41.23
C GLN A 237 21.96 -28.31 42.76
N VAL A 238 21.41 -27.25 43.35
CA VAL A 238 21.38 -27.06 44.81
C VAL A 238 20.69 -28.24 45.49
N LEU A 239 19.59 -28.72 44.92
CA LEU A 239 18.84 -29.84 45.47
C LEU A 239 19.60 -31.18 45.36
N ALA A 240 20.39 -31.37 44.29
CA ALA A 240 21.29 -32.51 44.17
C ALA A 240 22.42 -32.45 45.22
N GLU A 241 23.00 -31.28 45.46
CA GLU A 241 24.03 -31.07 46.50
C GLU A 241 23.48 -31.33 47.91
N LEU A 242 22.28 -30.84 48.23
CA LEU A 242 21.63 -31.10 49.52
C LEU A 242 21.35 -32.59 49.75
N ARG A 243 20.92 -33.32 48.70
CA ARG A 243 20.74 -34.78 48.77
C ARG A 243 22.06 -35.51 48.97
N ALA A 244 23.12 -35.10 48.28
CA ALA A 244 24.45 -35.69 48.44
C ALA A 244 25.02 -35.43 49.85
N ALA A 245 24.86 -34.22 50.38
CA ALA A 245 25.29 -33.88 51.74
C ALA A 245 24.51 -34.65 52.81
N ALA A 246 23.19 -34.80 52.65
CA ALA A 246 22.36 -35.61 53.54
C ALA A 246 22.80 -37.09 53.54
N ALA A 247 23.08 -37.66 52.36
CA ALA A 247 23.55 -39.04 52.24
C ALA A 247 24.92 -39.26 52.91
N ARG A 248 25.85 -38.29 52.79
CA ARG A 248 27.16 -38.34 53.47
C ARG A 248 27.00 -38.30 55.00
N ALA A 249 26.17 -37.40 55.51
CA ALA A 249 25.91 -37.29 56.95
C ALA A 249 25.25 -38.56 57.53
N GLU A 250 24.37 -39.23 56.78
CA GLU A 250 23.81 -40.52 57.20
C GLU A 250 24.84 -41.65 57.18
N ALA A 251 25.75 -41.68 56.20
CA ALA A 251 26.82 -42.67 56.13
C ALA A 251 27.81 -42.52 57.30
N GLU A 252 28.19 -41.30 57.65
CA GLU A 252 29.07 -41.02 58.81
C GLU A 252 28.40 -41.43 60.14
N ARG A 253 27.09 -41.19 60.30
CA ARG A 253 26.35 -41.63 61.49
C ARG A 253 26.26 -43.15 61.60
N ARG A 254 26.20 -43.88 60.48
CA ARG A 254 26.20 -45.34 60.46
C ARG A 254 27.58 -45.94 60.70
N ALA A 255 28.65 -45.23 60.36
CA ALA A 255 30.02 -45.66 60.63
C ALA A 255 30.48 -45.38 62.07
N ALA A 256 29.81 -44.44 62.77
CA ALA A 256 30.07 -44.07 64.15
C ALA A 256 29.19 -44.79 65.19
N ALA A 257 28.29 -45.66 64.75
CA ALA A 257 27.41 -46.49 65.58
C ALA A 257 27.82 -47.96 65.47
#